data_AF-A0A8C4UQT0-F1
#
_entry.id   AF-A0A8C4UQT0-F1
#
_cell.length_a   1.000
_cell.length_b   1.000
_cell.length_c   1.000
_cell.angle_alpha   90.00
_cell.angle_beta   90.00
_cell.angle_gamma   90.00
#
_symmetry.space_group_name_H-M   'P 1'
#
loop_
_entity.id
_entity.type
_entity.pdbx_description
1 polymer ?
#
loop_
_entity_poly.entity_id
_entity_poly.type
_entity_poly.pdbx_seq_one_letter_code
_entity_poly.pdbx_strand_id
1 'polypeptide(L)'
;MYPPSMIATGSVGAAICGLQLDDGDSLTDLLAKITNTDVDCLKACQEQIEAVLVNSLRQVRQQQQQSNPSKTVDELDQASTPTDVRDINL
;
A
#
# COMPACT_ATOMS: atom_id res chain seq x y z
N MET A 1 1.57 14.49 16.03
CA MET A 1 0.47 14.09 15.12
C MET A 1 0.80 14.64 13.75
N TYR A 2 0.83 13.79 12.71
CA TYR A 2 1.21 14.22 11.36
C TYR A 2 0.03 14.84 10.62
N PRO A 3 0.19 16.00 9.93
CA PRO A 3 -0.87 16.58 9.12
C PRO A 3 -1.14 15.72 7.87
N PRO A 4 -2.35 15.80 7.26
CA PRO A 4 -2.70 14.99 6.09
C PRO A 4 -1.70 15.09 4.94
N SER A 5 -1.14 16.29 4.70
CA SER A 5 -0.09 16.51 3.69
C SER A 5 1.18 15.72 3.97
N MET A 6 1.63 15.67 5.23
CA MET A 6 2.83 14.92 5.61
C MET A 6 2.61 13.41 5.50
N ILE A 7 1.42 12.92 5.84
CA ILE A 7 1.05 11.50 5.66
C ILE A 7 1.03 11.13 4.18
N ALA A 8 0.42 11.98 3.34
CA ALA A 8 0.39 11.76 1.89
C ALA A 8 1.81 11.70 1.31
N THR A 9 2.65 12.69 1.66
CA THR A 9 4.04 12.73 1.22
C THR A 9 4.86 11.56 1.75
N GLY A 10 4.75 11.21 3.03
CA GLY A 10 5.46 10.08 3.63
C GLY A 10 5.06 8.74 2.98
N SER A 11 3.80 8.62 2.56
CA SER A 11 3.32 7.46 1.80
C SER A 11 3.94 7.39 0.40
N VAL A 12 4.10 8.54 -0.28
CA VAL A 12 4.82 8.62 -1.56
C VAL A 12 6.29 8.24 -1.38
N GLY A 13 6.97 8.77 -0.35
CA GLY A 13 8.35 8.40 -0.02
C GLY A 13 8.52 6.89 0.20
N ALA A 14 7.66 6.30 1.04
CA ALA A 14 7.65 4.86 1.29
C ALA A 14 7.45 4.03 0.02
N ALA A 15 6.52 4.45 -0.86
CA ALA A 15 6.26 3.76 -2.12
C ALA A 15 7.48 3.79 -3.06
N ILE A 16 8.16 4.93 -3.14
CA ILE A 16 9.32 5.12 -4.01
C ILE A 16 10.52 4.30 -3.52
N CYS A 17 10.75 4.28 -2.20
CA CYS A 17 11.74 3.40 -1.58
C CYS A 17 11.43 1.92 -1.85
N GLY A 18 10.16 1.51 -1.73
CA GLY A 18 9.72 0.14 -2.03
C GLY A 18 9.82 -0.25 -3.51
N LEU A 19 9.64 0.70 -4.42
CA LEU A 19 9.74 0.52 -5.87
C LEU A 19 11.18 0.65 -6.40
N GLN A 20 12.14 1.01 -5.55
CA GLN A 20 13.56 1.17 -5.90
C GLN A 20 13.81 2.16 -7.05
N LEU A 21 13.11 3.29 -7.04
CA LEU A 21 13.37 4.36 -8.01
C LEU A 21 14.56 5.21 -7.54
N ASP A 22 15.48 5.56 -8.45
CA ASP A 22 16.74 6.26 -8.15
C ASP A 22 16.57 7.68 -7.53
N ASP A 23 15.40 8.30 -7.63
CA ASP A 23 15.15 9.70 -7.25
C ASP A 23 14.43 9.89 -5.89
N GLY A 24 14.54 8.92 -4.96
CA GLY A 24 13.82 8.95 -3.69
C GLY A 24 14.18 10.12 -2.75
N ASP A 25 15.48 10.38 -2.56
CA ASP A 25 15.94 11.44 -1.67
C ASP A 25 15.66 12.84 -2.22
N SER A 26 15.86 13.04 -3.53
CA SER A 26 15.64 14.32 -4.20
C SER A 26 14.16 14.74 -4.19
N LEU A 27 13.26 13.76 -4.34
CA LEU A 27 11.82 13.99 -4.27
C LEU A 27 11.32 14.22 -2.84
N THR A 28 11.89 13.54 -1.85
CA THR A 28 11.55 13.77 -0.43
C THR A 28 11.89 15.20 -0.03
N ASP A 29 13.06 15.70 -0.43
CA ASP A 29 13.47 17.10 -0.21
C ASP A 29 12.55 18.11 -0.92
N LEU A 30 12.12 17.79 -2.15
CA LEU A 30 11.19 18.63 -2.90
C LEU A 30 9.82 18.68 -2.23
N LEU A 31 9.29 17.54 -1.79
CA LEU A 31 7.98 17.48 -1.16
C LEU A 31 7.98 18.15 0.21
N ALA A 32 9.07 18.02 0.98
CA ALA A 32 9.27 18.75 2.23
C ALA A 32 9.16 20.28 2.01
N LYS A 33 9.76 20.80 0.93
CA LYS A 33 9.62 22.22 0.54
C LYS A 33 8.19 22.59 0.15
N ILE A 34 7.51 21.75 -0.65
CA ILE A 34 6.13 21.99 -1.09
C ILE A 34 5.16 22.03 0.10
N THR A 35 5.31 21.12 1.06
CA THR A 35 4.44 21.03 2.23
C THR A 35 4.91 21.88 3.41
N ASN A 36 5.95 22.70 3.22
CA ASN A 36 6.60 23.49 4.26
C ASN A 36 6.85 22.68 5.54
N THR A 37 7.49 21.53 5.36
CA THR A 37 7.74 20.52 6.39
C THR A 37 9.24 20.27 6.50
N ASP A 38 9.69 19.95 7.71
CA ASP A 38 11.07 19.55 7.95
C ASP A 38 11.37 18.15 7.35
N VAL A 39 12.52 18.00 6.70
CA VAL A 39 12.89 16.76 6.00
C VAL A 39 13.02 15.59 6.98
N ASP A 40 13.61 15.81 8.15
CA ASP A 40 13.80 14.76 9.15
C ASP A 40 12.45 14.31 9.73
N CYS A 41 11.53 15.27 9.95
CA CYS A 41 10.15 14.95 10.34
C CYS A 41 9.43 14.12 9.28
N LEU A 42 9.65 14.42 7.99
CA LEU A 42 9.04 13.68 6.89
C LEU A 42 9.61 12.26 6.76
N LYS A 43 10.93 12.10 6.93
CA LYS A 43 11.59 10.78 6.99
C LYS A 43 11.08 9.95 8.17
N ALA A 44 10.97 10.55 9.36
CA ALA A 44 10.39 9.87 10.51
C ALA A 44 8.92 9.45 10.27
N CYS A 45 8.14 10.27 9.54
CA CYS A 45 6.78 9.92 9.13
C CYS A 45 6.78 8.72 8.17
N GLN A 46 7.66 8.72 7.18
CA GLN A 46 7.85 7.60 6.24
C GLN A 46 8.20 6.30 6.99
N GLU A 47 9.22 6.31 7.85
CA GLU A 47 9.64 5.14 8.62
C GLU A 47 8.50 4.59 9.48
N GLN A 48 7.68 5.46 10.06
CA GLN A 48 6.51 5.04 10.82
C GLN A 48 5.44 4.38 9.94
N ILE A 49 5.19 4.90 8.73
CA ILE A 49 4.27 4.29 7.76
C ILE A 49 4.76 2.90 7.36
N GLU A 50 6.06 2.75 7.08
CA GLU A 50 6.67 1.46 6.73
C GLU A 50 6.59 0.46 7.89
N ALA A 51 6.85 0.90 9.13
CA ALA A 51 6.72 0.05 10.32
C ALA A 51 5.28 -0.45 10.52
N VAL A 52 4.29 0.44 10.34
CA VAL A 52 2.87 0.07 10.40
C VAL A 52 2.53 -0.93 9.29
N LEU A 53 2.97 -0.68 8.06
CA LEU A 53 2.74 -1.57 6.92
C LEU A 53 3.31 -2.99 7.18
N VAL A 54 4.53 -3.09 7.68
CA VAL A 54 5.16 -4.38 8.04
C VAL A 54 4.33 -5.11 9.10
N ASN A 55 3.85 -4.40 10.11
CA ASN A 55 3.01 -4.99 11.16
C ASN A 55 1.66 -5.45 10.60
N SER A 56 1.01 -4.65 9.74
CA SER A 56 -0.24 -5.02 9.07
C SER A 56 -0.09 -6.26 8.20
N LEU A 57 0.99 -6.36 7.40
CA LEU A 57 1.27 -7.53 6.57
C LEU A 57 1.49 -8.79 7.41
N ARG A 58 2.21 -8.68 8.53
CA ARG A 58 2.39 -9.79 9.49
C ARG A 58 1.05 -10.23 10.09
N GLN A 59 0.20 -9.29 10.47
CA GLN A 59 -1.12 -9.57 11.03
C GLN A 59 -2.02 -10.28 10.02
N VAL A 60 -2.06 -9.81 8.77
CA VAL A 60 -2.81 -10.46 7.68
C VAL A 60 -2.32 -11.90 7.46
N ARG A 61 -1.00 -12.12 7.46
CA ARG A 61 -0.42 -13.46 7.32
C ARG A 61 -0.80 -14.40 8.47
N GLN A 62 -0.85 -13.89 9.70
CA GLN A 62 -1.30 -14.67 10.87
C GLN A 62 -2.79 -15.02 10.79
N GLN A 63 -3.63 -14.08 10.36
CA GLN A 63 -5.06 -14.34 10.17
C GLN A 63 -5.31 -15.40 9.08
N GLN A 64 -4.57 -15.35 7.97
CA GLN A 64 -4.66 -16.37 6.91
C GLN A 64 -4.23 -17.77 7.39
N GLN A 65 -3.25 -17.86 8.30
CA GLN A 65 -2.82 -19.15 8.86
C GLN A 65 -3.81 -19.71 9.90
N GLN A 66 -4.60 -18.85 10.55
CA GLN A 66 -5.65 -19.27 11.49
C GLN A 66 -6.99 -19.57 10.79
N SER A 67 -7.22 -19.03 9.59
CA SER A 67 -8.32 -19.47 8.73
C SER A 67 -7.93 -20.77 8.00
N ASN A 68 -8.37 -21.92 8.53
CA ASN A 68 -8.29 -23.29 7.99
C ASN A 68 -7.70 -23.49 6.55
N PRO A 69 -6.88 -24.53 6.34
CA PRO A 69 -6.38 -24.94 5.03
C PRO A 69 -7.44 -25.64 4.12
N SER A 70 -8.73 -25.46 4.38
CA SER A 70 -9.82 -26.19 3.70
C SER A 70 -10.57 -25.40 2.63
N LYS A 71 -10.10 -24.22 2.22
CA LYS A 71 -10.56 -23.64 0.95
C LYS A 71 -9.57 -24.06 -0.13
N THR A 72 -9.77 -25.27 -0.61
CA THR A 72 -9.37 -25.66 -1.96
C THR A 72 -9.75 -24.52 -2.89
N VAL A 73 -8.73 -24.00 -3.57
CA VAL A 73 -8.81 -23.10 -4.71
C VAL A 73 -9.69 -23.70 -5.79
N ASP A 74 -10.99 -23.44 -5.71
CA ASP A 74 -11.93 -23.72 -6.80
C ASP A 74 -13.04 -22.68 -6.79
N GLU A 75 -12.65 -21.40 -6.79
CA GLU A 75 -13.50 -20.29 -7.22
C GLU A 75 -12.55 -19.22 -7.78
N LEU A 76 -12.02 -19.52 -8.97
CA LEU A 76 -11.79 -18.52 -10.03
C LEU A 76 -13.14 -17.93 -10.48
N ASP A 77 -14.08 -17.66 -9.55
CA ASP A 77 -15.43 -17.20 -9.84
C ASP A 77 -15.40 -15.69 -10.07
N GLN A 78 -14.73 -15.37 -11.18
CA GLN A 78 -15.29 -14.60 -12.26
C GLN A 78 -16.06 -13.38 -11.75
N ALA A 79 -15.35 -12.26 -11.67
CA ALA A 79 -15.93 -10.93 -11.59
C ALA A 79 -16.99 -10.77 -12.69
N SER A 80 -18.23 -11.14 -12.36
CA SER A 80 -19.36 -11.04 -13.26
C SER A 80 -19.82 -9.60 -13.19
N THR A 81 -19.18 -8.78 -14.03
CA THR A 81 -19.74 -7.49 -14.38
C THR A 81 -21.13 -7.71 -14.99
N PRO A 82 -22.09 -6.80 -14.79
CA PRO A 82 -23.52 -7.03 -15.12
C PRO A 82 -23.85 -7.33 -16.59
N THR A 83 -22.86 -7.40 -17.47
CA THR A 83 -22.98 -7.70 -18.90
C THR A 83 -22.41 -9.06 -19.30
N ASP A 84 -22.08 -9.95 -18.35
CA ASP A 84 -21.60 -11.30 -18.69
C ASP A 84 -22.77 -12.16 -19.21
N VAL A 85 -22.96 -12.17 -20.53
CA VAL A 85 -24.00 -12.93 -21.22
C VAL A 85 -23.55 -14.38 -21.32
N ARG A 86 -24.12 -15.26 -20.50
CA ARG A 86 -23.85 -16.70 -20.58
C ARG A 86 -24.97 -17.39 -21.36
N ASP A 87 -24.55 -18.04 -22.44
CA ASP A 87 -25.25 -18.97 -23.32
C ASP A 87 -26.11 -18.41 -24.48
N ILE A 88 -25.52 -18.48 -25.68
CA ILE A 88 -26.25 -18.67 -26.95
C ILE A 88 -26.31 -20.18 -27.18
N ASN A 89 -27.49 -20.79 -27.08
CA ASN A 89 -27.72 -22.13 -27.62
C ASN A 89 -28.20 -22.00 -29.08
N LEU A 90 -27.46 -22.62 -30.01
CA LEU A 90 -27.82 -22.71 -31.44
C LEU A 90 -28.61 -23.99 -31.71
#